data_AF-M6V8D2-F1
#
_entry.id   AF-M6V8D2-F1
#
_cell.length_a   1.000
_cell.length_b   1.000
_cell.length_c   1.000
_cell.angle_alpha   90.00
_cell.angle_beta   90.00
_cell.angle_gamma   90.00
#
_symmetry.space_group_name_H-M   'P 1'
#
loop_
_entity.id
_entity.type
_entity.pdbx_description
1 polymer ?
#
loop_
_entity_poly.entity_id
_entity_poly.type
_entity_poly.pdbx_seq_one_letter_code
_entity_poly.pdbx_strand_id
1 'polypeptide(L)'
;MIQILARATDVEFAGTGKFRIELLPIAQFKTHESLLEYCDRKGYKKNGSGLDAEFTREEDLKPVRNRLKRYVDQPFKVYEKFIILEQELKE
;
A
#
# COMPACT_ATOMS: atom_id res chain seq x y z
N MET A 1 12.57 5.23 -16.77
CA MET A 1 11.44 4.74 -15.94
C MET A 1 11.82 4.81 -14.49
N ILE A 2 10.92 5.27 -13.62
CA ILE A 2 11.09 5.30 -12.17
C ILE A 2 10.07 4.32 -11.57
N GLN A 3 10.53 3.53 -10.60
CA GLN A 3 9.71 2.65 -9.79
C GLN A 3 9.30 3.39 -8.52
N ILE A 4 8.01 3.42 -8.20
CA ILE A 4 7.47 4.13 -7.04
C ILE A 4 6.85 3.11 -6.10
N LEU A 5 7.34 3.05 -4.86
CA LEU A 5 6.66 2.32 -3.81
C LEU A 5 5.57 3.22 -3.24
N ALA A 6 4.31 2.81 -3.38
CA ALA A 6 3.16 3.54 -2.86
C ALA A 6 2.44 2.74 -1.80
N ARG A 7 2.04 3.40 -0.70
CA ARG A 7 1.13 2.85 0.30
C ARG A 7 -0.30 3.00 -0.20
N ALA A 8 -1.01 1.90 -0.33
CA ALA A 8 -2.45 1.86 -0.51
C ALA A 8 -3.14 1.56 0.82
N THR A 9 -4.10 2.40 1.19
CA THR A 9 -5.03 2.11 2.30
C THR A 9 -6.38 1.77 1.70
N ASP A 10 -6.85 0.56 1.99
CA ASP A 10 -8.12 0.05 1.54
C ASP A 10 -9.09 -0.10 2.73
N VAL A 11 -10.37 0.13 2.48
CA VAL A 11 -11.46 -0.11 3.43
C VAL A 11 -12.41 -1.14 2.84
N GLU A 12 -12.87 -2.06 3.68
CA GLU A 12 -13.90 -3.04 3.32
C GLU A 12 -15.10 -2.86 4.21
N PHE A 13 -16.27 -2.66 3.59
CA PHE A 13 -17.56 -2.71 4.26
C PHE A 13 -18.21 -4.07 4.00
N ALA A 14 -19.11 -4.46 4.90
CA ALA A 14 -19.83 -5.72 4.78
C ALA A 14 -20.65 -5.75 3.48
N GLY A 15 -20.42 -6.79 2.66
CA GLY A 15 -21.21 -7.04 1.45
C GLY A 15 -20.85 -6.22 0.20
N THR A 16 -19.86 -5.31 0.27
CA THR A 16 -19.51 -4.42 -0.86
C THR A 16 -18.11 -4.60 -1.42
N GLY A 17 -17.25 -5.37 -0.75
CA GLY A 17 -15.85 -5.56 -1.15
C GLY A 17 -14.91 -4.46 -0.66
N LYS A 18 -13.67 -4.47 -1.16
CA LYS A 18 -12.56 -3.56 -0.78
C LYS A 18 -12.50 -2.35 -1.71
N PHE A 19 -12.37 -1.18 -1.12
CA PHE A 19 -12.22 0.11 -1.82
C PHE A 19 -10.97 0.83 -1.36
N ARG A 20 -10.18 1.34 -2.31
CA ARG A 20 -9.02 2.18 -1.99
C ARG A 20 -9.47 3.58 -1.60
N ILE A 21 -9.06 4.03 -0.42
CA ILE A 21 -9.36 5.37 0.09
C ILE A 21 -8.15 6.30 0.08
N GLU A 22 -6.94 5.75 0.03
CA GLU A 22 -5.69 6.52 -0.02
C GLU A 22 -4.66 5.77 -0.86
N LEU A 23 -3.93 6.52 -1.69
CA LEU A 23 -2.74 6.06 -2.38
C LEU A 23 -1.64 7.11 -2.21
N LEU A 24 -0.61 6.79 -1.43
CA LEU A 24 0.45 7.72 -1.08
C LEU A 24 1.80 7.21 -1.56
N PRO A 25 2.51 7.92 -2.46
CA PRO A 25 3.89 7.62 -2.79
C PRO A 25 4.79 7.73 -1.55
N ILE A 26 5.56 6.68 -1.26
CA ILE A 26 6.44 6.62 -0.07
C ILE A 26 7.90 6.81 -0.48
N ALA A 27 8.31 6.20 -1.59
CA ALA A 27 9.68 6.26 -2.07
C ALA A 27 9.74 6.04 -3.59
N GLN A 28 10.81 6.56 -4.21
CA GLN A 28 11.08 6.43 -5.64
C GLN A 28 12.45 5.77 -5.83
N PHE A 29 12.53 4.92 -6.86
CA PHE A 29 13.67 4.08 -7.12
C PHE A 29 14.01 4.09 -8.61
N LYS A 30 15.31 4.06 -8.92
CA LYS A 30 15.79 3.97 -10.31
C LYS A 30 15.70 2.54 -10.85
N THR A 31 15.75 1.53 -9.97
CA THR A 31 15.69 0.11 -10.36
C THR A 31 14.74 -0.66 -9.45
N HIS A 32 14.19 -1.75 -9.97
CA HIS A 32 13.31 -2.64 -9.21
C HIS A 32 14.06 -3.35 -8.08
N GLU A 33 15.34 -3.75 -8.27
CA GLU A 33 16.12 -4.39 -7.20
C GLU A 33 16.27 -3.49 -5.98
N SER A 34 16.56 -2.19 -6.18
CA SER A 34 16.72 -1.24 -5.08
C SER A 34 15.42 -1.03 -4.28
N LEU A 35 14.26 -1.14 -4.93
CA LEU A 35 12.96 -1.13 -4.26
C LEU A 35 12.77 -2.39 -3.43
N LEU A 36 13.10 -3.57 -3.97
CA LEU A 36 12.99 -4.84 -3.25
C LEU A 36 13.89 -4.88 -2.02
N GLU A 37 15.15 -4.44 -2.15
CA GLU A 37 16.07 -4.32 -1.01
C GLU A 37 15.53 -3.36 0.06
N TYR A 38 14.92 -2.25 -0.36
CA TYR A 38 14.29 -1.33 0.58
C TYR A 38 13.14 -2.00 1.35
N CYS A 39 12.23 -2.69 0.66
CA CYS A 39 11.12 -3.40 1.29
C CYS A 39 11.61 -4.49 2.27
N ASP A 40 12.65 -5.23 1.89
CA ASP A 40 13.26 -6.26 2.74
C ASP A 40 13.87 -5.65 4.01
N ARG A 41 14.65 -4.56 3.87
CA ARG A 41 15.21 -3.82 5.02
C ARG A 41 14.15 -3.24 5.94
N LYS A 42 12.96 -2.93 5.42
CA LYS A 42 11.81 -2.47 6.22
C LYS A 42 11.04 -3.61 6.89
N GLY A 43 11.41 -4.86 6.63
CA GLY A 43 10.73 -6.04 7.14
C GLY A 43 9.34 -6.25 6.53
N TYR A 44 9.11 -5.74 5.32
CA TYR A 44 7.83 -5.92 4.66
C TYR A 44 7.72 -7.35 4.10
N LYS A 45 6.58 -7.98 4.33
CA LYS A 45 6.27 -9.31 3.78
C LYS A 45 5.82 -9.16 2.34
N LYS A 46 6.55 -9.77 1.41
CA LYS A 46 6.22 -9.79 -0.01
C LYS A 46 5.19 -10.89 -0.31
N ASN A 47 4.17 -10.54 -1.07
CA ASN A 47 3.21 -11.47 -1.69
C ASN A 47 3.27 -11.28 -3.21
N GLY A 48 3.24 -12.38 -3.96
CA GLY A 48 3.36 -12.34 -5.43
C GLY A 48 4.79 -12.17 -5.94
N SER A 49 4.93 -11.94 -7.25
CA SER A 49 6.22 -11.84 -7.95
C SER A 49 6.19 -10.71 -9.00
N GLY A 50 7.39 -10.25 -9.40
CA GLY A 50 7.52 -9.19 -10.40
C GLY A 50 6.90 -7.85 -9.97
N LEU A 51 6.29 -7.16 -10.93
CA LEU A 51 5.64 -5.86 -10.75
C LEU A 51 4.28 -5.95 -10.05
N ASP A 52 3.65 -7.14 -10.06
CA ASP A 52 2.41 -7.42 -9.34
C ASP A 52 2.65 -7.74 -7.86
N ALA A 53 3.91 -7.64 -7.40
CA ALA A 53 4.25 -7.86 -6.02
C ALA A 53 3.58 -6.81 -5.11
N GLU A 54 2.91 -7.30 -4.08
CA GLU A 54 2.36 -6.49 -3.00
C GLU A 54 3.18 -6.75 -1.74
N PHE A 55 3.36 -5.71 -0.94
CA PHE A 55 4.05 -5.84 0.34
C PHE A 55 3.11 -5.45 1.48
N THR A 56 3.24 -6.14 2.61
CA THR A 56 2.49 -5.82 3.83
C THR A 56 3.44 -5.70 5.01
N ARG A 57 3.00 -5.02 6.07
CA ARG A 57 3.71 -4.99 7.35
C ARG A 57 2.74 -5.28 8.47
N GLU A 58 3.27 -5.76 9.58
CA GLU A 58 2.51 -5.87 10.82
C GLU A 58 2.53 -4.50 11.51
N GLU A 59 1.55 -3.66 11.18
CA GLU A 59 1.34 -2.39 11.88
C GLU A 59 -0.09 -2.33 12.44
N ASP A 60 -0.22 -1.68 13.61
CA ASP A 60 -1.53 -1.44 14.21
C ASP A 60 -2.29 -0.36 13.44
N LEU A 61 -3.26 -0.76 12.62
CA LEU A 61 -4.12 0.16 11.85
C LEU A 61 -5.24 0.80 12.70
N LYS A 62 -5.27 0.61 14.03
CA LYS A 62 -6.21 1.27 14.93
C LYS A 62 -6.27 2.79 14.77
N PRO A 63 -5.16 3.55 14.61
CA PRO A 63 -5.23 5.00 14.43
C PRO A 63 -6.03 5.40 13.19
N VAL A 64 -5.78 4.74 12.05
CA VAL A 64 -6.51 4.99 10.80
C VAL A 64 -7.98 4.61 10.96
N ARG A 65 -8.26 3.44 11.55
CA ARG A 65 -9.62 3.01 11.84
C ARG A 65 -10.36 4.00 12.74
N ASN A 66 -9.73 4.50 13.80
CA ASN A 66 -10.33 5.44 14.74
C ASN A 66 -10.63 6.80 14.08
N ARG A 67 -9.80 7.24 13.13
CA ARG A 67 -10.08 8.43 12.32
C ARG A 67 -11.32 8.22 11.44
N LEU A 68 -11.42 7.07 10.77
CA LEU A 68 -12.53 6.76 9.85
C LEU A 68 -13.87 6.56 10.57
N LYS A 69 -13.87 6.03 11.79
CA LYS A 69 -15.08 5.86 12.62
C LYS A 69 -15.88 7.15 12.87
N ARG A 70 -15.27 8.32 12.68
CA ARG A 70 -15.96 9.62 12.82
C ARG A 70 -16.90 9.93 11.65
N TYR A 71 -16.74 9.20 10.54
CA TYR A 71 -17.43 9.47 9.27
C TYR A 71 -18.17 8.24 8.73
N VAL A 72 -18.06 7.10 9.42
CA VAL A 72 -18.58 5.81 8.97
C VAL A 72 -19.34 5.16 10.11
N ASP A 73 -20.65 5.05 9.94
CA ASP A 73 -21.57 4.51 10.96
C ASP A 73 -21.84 3.00 10.84
N GLN A 74 -21.16 2.32 9.92
CA GLN A 74 -21.28 0.88 9.69
C GLN A 74 -19.97 0.14 10.00
N PRO A 75 -19.98 -1.17 10.30
CA PRO A 75 -18.77 -1.95 10.49
C PRO A 75 -17.87 -1.97 9.25
N PHE A 76 -16.56 -1.80 9.45
CA PHE A 76 -15.56 -1.86 8.38
C PHE A 76 -14.23 -2.44 8.84
N LYS A 77 -13.44 -2.92 7.89
CA LYS A 77 -12.04 -3.32 8.06
C LYS A 77 -11.14 -2.35 7.29
N VAL A 78 -9.95 -2.10 7.81
CA VAL A 78 -8.92 -1.30 7.15
C VAL A 78 -7.77 -2.22 6.81
N TYR A 79 -7.23 -2.07 5.61
CA TYR A 79 -6.08 -2.79 5.12
C TYR A 79 -5.02 -1.79 4.67
N GLU A 80 -3.77 -2.17 4.85
CA GLU A 80 -2.63 -1.46 4.32
C GLU A 80 -1.82 -2.44 3.47
N LYS A 81 -1.44 -2.01 2.29
CA LYS A 81 -0.46 -2.69 1.44
C LYS A 81 0.42 -1.67 0.75
N PHE A 82 1.60 -2.09 0.34
CA PHE A 82 2.50 -1.31 -0.48
C PHE A 82 2.55 -1.95 -1.87
N ILE A 83 2.35 -1.14 -2.89
CA ILE A 83 2.31 -1.55 -4.29
C ILE A 83 3.40 -0.83 -5.07
N ILE A 84 3.83 -1.44 -6.16
CA ILE A 84 4.79 -0.86 -7.09
C ILE A 84 4.01 -0.14 -8.19
N LEU A 85 4.36 1.10 -8.46
CA LEU A 85 3.87 1.87 -9.60
C LEU A 85 5.05 2.22 -10.49
N GLU A 86 4.82 2.27 -11.80
CA GLU A 86 5.82 2.68 -12.77
C GLU A 86 5.49 4.06 -13.33
N GLN A 87 6.51 4.90 -13.48
CA GLN A 87 6.40 6.19 -14.14
C GLN A 87 7.46 6.31 -15.24
N GLU A 88 7.02 6.59 -16.46
CA GLU A 88 7.93 6.97 -17.53
C GLU A 88 8.46 8.38 -17.32
N LEU A 89 9.76 8.55 -17.55
CA LEU A 89 10.36 9.88 -17.59
C LEU A 89 10.11 10.41 -18.99
N LYS A 90 9.39 11.53 -19.11
CA LYS A 90 9.32 12.25 -20.38
C LYS A 90 10.69 12.89 -20.63
N GLU A 91 11.24 12.65 -21.82
CA GLU A 91 12.44 13.32 -22.33
C GLU A 91 12.25 14.84 -22.39
#